data_AF-A0A923U1W9-F1
#
_entry.id   AF-A0A923U1W9-F1
#
_cell.length_a   1.000
_cell.length_b   1.000
_cell.length_c   1.000
_cell.angle_alpha   90.00
_cell.angle_beta   90.00
_cell.angle_gamma   90.00
#
_symmetry.space_group_name_H-M   'P 1'
#
loop_
_entity.id
_entity.type
_entity.pdbx_description
1 polymer ?
#
loop_
_entity_poly.entity_id
_entity_poly.type
_entity_poly.pdbx_seq_one_letter_code
_entity_poly.pdbx_strand_id
1 'polypeptide(L)'
;MEISVELKTKYLSRRDKDLEDCLAALQLKDLALLERVGHQMKGNALTFGFAPLAEIGEAMETAARAADWSALEDRVTTMGQFLKTLVRP
;
A
#
# COMPACT_ATOMS: atom_id res chain seq x y z
N MET A 1 22.52 7.52 -0.98
CA MET A 1 21.83 8.74 -0.52
C MET A 1 20.81 8.29 0.50
N GLU A 2 20.92 8.71 1.74
CA GLU A 2 19.99 8.30 2.80
C GLU A 2 18.79 9.24 2.80
N ILE A 3 17.56 8.70 2.70
CA ILE A 3 16.33 9.49 2.77
C ILE A 3 16.13 9.96 4.22
N SER A 4 15.81 11.25 4.40
CA SER A 4 15.58 11.83 5.72
C SER A 4 14.41 11.17 6.45
N VAL A 5 14.47 11.16 7.78
CA VAL A 5 13.39 10.64 8.64
C VAL A 5 12.06 11.34 8.36
N GLU A 6 12.08 12.66 8.15
CA GLU A 6 10.88 13.45 7.84
C GLU A 6 10.19 12.98 6.54
N LEU A 7 10.96 12.67 5.50
CA LEU A 7 10.42 12.16 4.24
C LEU A 7 9.82 10.76 4.41
N LYS A 8 10.42 9.91 5.26
CA LYS A 8 9.85 8.59 5.60
C LYS A 8 8.53 8.74 6.36
N THR A 9 8.46 9.63 7.34
CA THR A 9 7.22 9.89 8.09
C THR A 9 6.11 10.39 7.16
N LYS A 10 6.42 11.35 6.28
CA LYS A 10 5.46 11.85 5.29
C LYS A 10 4.99 10.76 4.32
N TYR A 11 5.88 9.86 3.93
CA TYR A 11 5.53 8.70 3.11
C TYR A 11 4.55 7.77 3.85
N LEU A 12 4.82 7.43 5.12
CA LEU A 12 3.93 6.59 5.92
C LEU A 12 2.56 7.22 6.15
N SER A 13 2.49 8.53 6.42
CA SER A 13 1.22 9.25 6.51
C SER A 13 0.40 9.20 5.21
N ARG A 14 1.06 9.20 4.05
CA ARG A 14 0.37 8.99 2.78
C ARG A 14 -0.17 7.56 2.71
N ARG A 15 0.64 6.56 3.05
CA ARG A 15 0.22 5.15 3.04
C ARG A 15 -0.95 4.86 3.99
N ASP A 16 -1.09 5.58 5.10
CA ASP A 16 -2.31 5.50 5.92
C ASP A 16 -3.55 5.96 5.15
N LYS A 17 -3.43 7.09 4.44
CA LYS A 17 -4.53 7.59 3.62
C LYS A 17 -4.87 6.64 2.48
N ASP A 18 -3.85 6.06 1.84
CA ASP A 18 -4.05 5.04 0.81
C ASP A 18 -4.74 3.79 1.38
N LEU A 19 -4.44 3.39 2.62
CA LEU A 19 -5.14 2.28 3.28
C LEU A 19 -6.63 2.59 3.48
N GLU A 20 -6.96 3.79 3.96
CA GLU A 20 -8.35 4.23 4.11
C GLU A 20 -9.09 4.22 2.77
N ASP A 21 -8.43 4.73 1.72
CA ASP A 21 -8.97 4.77 0.36
C ASP A 21 -9.15 3.36 -0.21
N CYS A 22 -8.21 2.44 0.04
CA CYS A 22 -8.33 1.04 -0.37
C CYS A 22 -9.48 0.32 0.34
N LEU A 23 -9.66 0.55 1.64
CA LEU A 23 -10.79 -0.01 2.39
C LEU A 23 -12.13 0.47 1.82
N ALA A 24 -12.24 1.75 1.46
CA ALA A 24 -13.42 2.28 0.79
C ALA A 24 -13.60 1.69 -0.61
N ALA A 25 -12.53 1.55 -1.39
CA ALA A 25 -12.57 0.95 -2.73
C ALA A 25 -13.00 -0.53 -2.71
N LEU A 26 -12.64 -1.30 -1.68
CA LEU A 26 -13.13 -2.67 -1.52
C LEU A 26 -14.67 -2.69 -1.38
N GLN A 27 -15.25 -1.77 -0.60
CA GLN A 27 -16.70 -1.67 -0.44
C GLN A 27 -17.40 -1.19 -1.73
N LEU A 28 -16.77 -0.26 -2.44
CA LEU A 28 -17.31 0.32 -3.67
C LEU A 28 -16.97 -0.49 -4.93
N LYS A 29 -16.20 -1.58 -4.78
CA LYS A 29 -15.65 -2.40 -5.88
C LYS A 29 -14.87 -1.59 -6.92
N ASP A 30 -14.07 -0.61 -6.47
CA ASP A 30 -13.21 0.21 -7.32
C ASP A 30 -11.84 -0.46 -7.55
N LEU A 31 -11.78 -1.36 -8.53
CA LEU A 31 -10.52 -2.01 -8.95
C LEU A 31 -9.48 -1.01 -9.45
N ALA A 32 -9.91 0.08 -10.09
CA ALA A 32 -8.99 1.05 -10.68
C ALA A 32 -8.22 1.81 -9.60
N LEU A 33 -8.85 2.12 -8.47
CA LEU A 33 -8.16 2.69 -7.31
C LEU A 33 -7.17 1.68 -6.71
N LEU A 34 -7.60 0.44 -6.49
CA LEU A 34 -6.78 -0.61 -5.89
C LEU A 34 -5.53 -0.93 -6.74
N GLU A 35 -5.69 -1.04 -8.07
CA GLU A 35 -4.57 -1.21 -8.99
C GLU A 35 -3.61 -0.03 -8.91
N ARG A 36 -4.14 1.20 -8.95
CA ARG A 36 -3.34 2.42 -8.94
C ARG A 36 -2.52 2.55 -7.65
N VAL A 37 -3.11 2.26 -6.49
CA VAL A 37 -2.40 2.30 -5.21
C VAL A 37 -1.32 1.23 -5.17
N GLY A 38 -1.64 -0.01 -5.59
CA GLY A 38 -0.67 -1.11 -5.68
C GLY A 38 0.53 -0.76 -6.56
N HIS A 39 0.27 -0.25 -7.77
CA HIS A 39 1.30 0.17 -8.72
C HIS A 39 2.22 1.26 -8.14
N GLN A 40 1.65 2.31 -7.56
CA GLN A 40 2.43 3.39 -6.97
C GLN A 40 3.28 2.89 -5.78
N MET A 41 2.67 2.09 -4.90
CA MET A 41 3.34 1.56 -3.71
C MET A 41 4.51 0.64 -4.09
N LYS A 42 4.32 -0.24 -5.07
CA LYS A 42 5.38 -1.07 -5.63
C LYS A 42 6.57 -0.23 -6.09
N GLY A 43 6.29 0.85 -6.83
CA GLY A 43 7.32 1.70 -7.43
C GLY A 43 8.10 2.56 -6.44
N ASN A 44 7.43 3.13 -5.43
CA ASN A 44 8.03 4.14 -4.55
C ASN A 44 8.48 3.61 -3.19
N ALA A 45 7.95 2.48 -2.69
CA ALA A 45 8.26 2.00 -1.34
C ALA A 45 9.74 1.68 -1.12
N LEU A 46 10.41 1.13 -2.14
CA LEU A 46 11.84 0.82 -2.10
C LEU A 46 12.70 2.07 -1.91
N THR A 47 12.32 3.20 -2.51
CA THR A 47 13.01 4.48 -2.34
C THR A 47 13.05 4.91 -0.87
N PHE A 48 11.96 4.65 -0.13
CA PHE A 48 11.85 5.01 1.29
C PHE A 48 12.36 3.92 2.25
N GLY A 49 12.82 2.77 1.71
CA GLY A 49 13.35 1.65 2.50
C GLY A 49 12.29 0.69 3.04
N PHE A 50 11.07 0.68 2.48
CA PHE A 50 9.98 -0.19 2.92
C PHE A 50 9.75 -1.34 1.92
N ALA A 51 10.73 -2.24 1.79
CA ALA A 51 10.62 -3.39 0.88
C ALA A 51 9.33 -4.22 1.06
N PRO A 52 8.84 -4.50 2.28
CA PRO A 52 7.58 -5.22 2.45
C PRO A 52 6.36 -4.51 1.84
N LEU A 53 6.33 -3.16 1.85
CA LEU A 53 5.26 -2.41 1.19
C LEU A 53 5.35 -2.53 -0.34
N ALA A 54 6.56 -2.64 -0.90
CA ALA A 54 6.74 -2.84 -2.34
C ALA A 54 6.14 -4.19 -2.78
N GLU A 55 6.43 -5.25 -2.03
CA GLU A 55 5.91 -6.60 -2.28
C GLU A 55 4.39 -6.66 -2.13
N ILE A 56 3.83 -6.03 -1.09
CA ILE A 56 2.37 -5.91 -0.93
C ILE A 56 1.76 -5.15 -2.11
N GLY A 57 2.40 -4.07 -2.57
CA GLY A 57 1.94 -3.26 -3.70
C GLY A 57 1.90 -4.03 -5.02
N GLU A 58 2.93 -4.84 -5.28
CA GLU A 58 2.97 -5.73 -6.45
C GLU A 58 1.84 -6.77 -6.42
N ALA A 59 1.62 -7.39 -5.27
CA ALA A 59 0.55 -8.36 -5.10
C ALA A 59 -0.85 -7.71 -5.26
N MET A 60 -1.03 -6.48 -4.74
CA MET A 60 -2.26 -5.71 -4.94
C MET A 60 -2.50 -5.36 -6.41
N GLU A 61 -1.47 -4.87 -7.12
CA GLU A 61 -1.57 -4.54 -8.55
C GLU A 61 -1.96 -5.77 -9.37
N THR A 62 -1.34 -6.92 -9.08
CA THR A 62 -1.61 -8.19 -9.74
C THR A 62 -3.04 -8.67 -9.48
N ALA A 63 -3.47 -8.67 -8.21
CA ALA A 63 -4.82 -9.08 -7.82
C ALA A 63 -5.90 -8.16 -8.43
N ALA A 64 -5.66 -6.85 -8.49
CA ALA A 64 -6.57 -5.89 -9.10
C ALA A 64 -6.76 -6.15 -10.60
N ARG A 65 -5.67 -6.42 -11.33
CA ARG A 65 -5.72 -6.77 -12.75
C ARG A 65 -6.44 -8.08 -13.03
N ALA A 66 -6.36 -9.04 -12.10
CA ALA A 66 -7.08 -10.30 -12.16
C ALA A 66 -8.53 -10.20 -11.63
N ALA A 67 -8.94 -9.05 -11.09
CA ALA A 67 -10.20 -8.86 -10.37
C ALA A 67 -10.41 -9.87 -9.21
N ASP A 68 -9.32 -10.30 -8.57
CA ASP A 68 -9.34 -11.23 -7.45
C ASP A 68 -9.61 -10.48 -6.13
N TRP A 69 -10.90 -10.35 -5.79
CA TRP A 69 -11.36 -9.64 -4.59
C TRP A 69 -10.84 -10.25 -3.29
N SER A 70 -10.80 -11.57 -3.20
CA SER A 70 -10.31 -12.25 -1.99
C SER A 70 -8.83 -11.91 -1.75
N ALA A 71 -8.02 -11.98 -2.80
CA ALA A 71 -6.62 -11.61 -2.70
C ALA A 71 -6.44 -10.12 -2.37
N LEU A 72 -7.28 -9.23 -2.93
CA LEU A 72 -7.24 -7.80 -2.62
C LEU A 72 -7.57 -7.52 -1.15
N GLU A 73 -8.62 -8.13 -0.60
CA GLU A 73 -8.99 -8.00 0.81
C GLU A 73 -7.85 -8.45 1.73
N ASP A 74 -7.21 -9.58 1.42
CA ASP A 74 -6.06 -10.09 2.15
C ASP A 74 -4.87 -9.14 2.08
N ARG A 75 -4.55 -8.60 0.90
CA ARG A 75 -3.41 -7.69 0.74
C ARG A 75 -3.65 -6.34 1.42
N VAL A 76 -4.85 -5.77 1.33
CA VAL A 76 -5.21 -4.52 2.03
C VAL A 76 -5.16 -4.73 3.55
N THR A 77 -5.61 -5.88 4.04
CA THR A 77 -5.47 -6.25 5.46
C THR A 77 -4.00 -6.36 5.86
N THR A 78 -3.18 -7.02 5.05
CA THR A 78 -1.73 -7.16 5.28
C THR A 78 -1.04 -5.80 5.32
N MET A 79 -1.40 -4.89 4.40
CA MET A 79 -0.91 -3.50 4.39
C MET A 79 -1.22 -2.81 5.72
N GLY A 80 -2.47 -2.88 6.18
CA GLY A 80 -2.87 -2.25 7.44
C GLY A 80 -2.19 -2.85 8.68
N GLN A 81 -1.95 -4.16 8.69
CA GLN A 81 -1.18 -4.81 9.75
C GLN A 81 0.28 -4.35 9.76
N PHE A 82 0.93 -4.30 8.59
CA PHE A 82 2.31 -3.84 8.48
C PHE A 82 2.47 -2.38 8.91
N LEU A 83 1.58 -1.47 8.46
CA LEU A 83 1.65 -0.07 8.87
C LEU A 83 1.54 0.13 10.38
N LYS A 84 0.81 -0.75 11.09
CA LYS A 84 0.69 -0.73 12.56
C LYS A 84 1.95 -1.21 13.28
N THR A 85 2.81 -2.01 12.64
CA THR A 85 4.08 -2.46 13.26
C THR A 85 5.17 -1.41 13.18
N LEU A 86 5.03 -0.42 12.29
CA LEU A 86 6.01 0.64 12.12
C LEU A 86 5.93 1.65 13.26
N VAL A 87 7.03 1.79 13.99
CA VAL A 87 7.19 2.87 14.97
C VAL A 87 7.41 4.17 14.22
N ARG A 88 6.56 5.16 14.50
CA ARG A 88 6.70 6.52 13.97
C ARG A 88 7.57 7.31 14.95
N PRO A 89 8.70 7.89 14.50
CA PRO A 89 9.55 8.71 15.35
C PRO A 89 8.88 10.04 15.71
#